data_AF-A0A1S8SZF3-F1
#
_entry.id   AF-A0A1S8SZF3-F1
#
_cell.length_a   1.000
_cell.length_b   1.000
_cell.length_c   1.000
_cell.angle_alpha   90.00
_cell.angle_beta   90.00
_cell.angle_gamma   90.00
#
_symmetry.space_group_name_H-M   'P 1'
#
loop_
_entity.id
_entity.type
_entity.pdbx_description
1 polymer ?
#
loop_
_entity_poly.entity_id
_entity_poly.type
_entity_poly.pdbx_seq_one_letter_code
_entity_poly.pdbx_strand_id
1 'polypeptide(L)'
;MYGVLIADDEPLMRASLKVMISKVEGFEVLYSVGSGEQAVEICKNNKIDIVFMDIMMPGESGIESSKKIYTINPSTTIFIVSSYNSFDFAIEALKTKVKEYISKPVSFSQIEKLLSNYKDENQNVKSEIEGNKYDSLLLMIKEKNYKKMYYEIPNIIDEMCSSKKSDTKLLREEFMQIGENLINSVQLLNKKPQKLNELFPMEEHLGNEKRFFEFWLFKVMNYVFQQNSIKKYSILNDVFSYIENHIEEEIGLNEIINNCSVSQGYLSRIFKRQFNISVMEYLHMRKISMAKSYFCFTDLSITDVAFKLGYNESSYFSKVFKKYENTTVYKYKKML
;
A
#
# COMPACT_ATOMS: atom_id res chain seq x y z
N MET A 1 29.61 0.71 -10.00
CA MET A 1 28.97 1.95 -10.48
C MET A 1 27.91 1.53 -11.48
N TYR A 2 26.66 1.99 -11.32
CA TYR A 2 25.54 1.61 -12.17
C TYR A 2 25.47 2.53 -13.40
N GLY A 3 25.36 1.94 -14.59
CA GLY A 3 25.29 2.63 -15.86
C GLY A 3 23.87 3.07 -16.21
N VAL A 4 23.70 4.36 -16.51
CA VAL A 4 22.41 5.00 -16.80
C VAL A 4 22.35 5.49 -18.25
N LEU A 5 21.23 5.22 -18.91
CA LEU A 5 20.85 5.78 -20.20
C LEU A 5 19.69 6.76 -20.02
N ILE A 6 19.74 7.90 -20.68
CA ILE A 6 18.64 8.88 -20.75
C ILE A 6 18.11 8.92 -22.19
N ALA A 7 16.81 8.73 -22.38
CA ALA A 7 16.12 8.81 -23.65
C ALA A 7 14.98 9.83 -23.54
N ASP A 8 15.15 10.98 -24.17
CA ASP A 8 14.20 12.11 -24.13
C ASP A 8 14.47 12.97 -25.36
N ASP A 9 13.46 13.39 -26.12
CA ASP A 9 13.69 14.18 -27.33
C ASP A 9 14.13 15.62 -27.01
N GLU A 10 13.82 16.11 -25.81
CA GLU A 10 14.15 17.46 -25.35
C GLU A 10 15.60 17.56 -24.81
N PRO A 11 16.51 18.29 -25.49
CA PRO A 11 17.92 18.37 -25.08
C PRO A 11 18.14 18.96 -23.68
N LEU A 12 17.31 19.93 -23.28
CA LEU A 12 17.37 20.55 -21.97
C LEU A 12 17.00 19.58 -20.84
N MET A 13 16.03 18.69 -21.09
CA MET A 13 15.66 17.65 -20.14
C MET A 13 16.79 16.65 -19.96
N ARG A 14 17.42 16.19 -21.06
CA ARG A 14 18.59 15.31 -21.00
C ARG A 14 19.74 15.93 -20.21
N ALA A 15 20.04 17.21 -20.45
CA ALA A 15 21.07 17.93 -19.71
C ALA A 15 20.73 18.04 -18.21
N SER A 16 19.47 18.35 -17.90
CA SER A 16 18.99 18.49 -16.51
C SER A 16 19.06 17.16 -15.76
N LEU A 17 18.53 16.07 -16.34
CA LEU A 17 18.60 14.73 -15.77
C LEU A 17 20.06 14.29 -15.59
N LYS A 18 20.92 14.55 -16.56
CA LYS A 18 22.35 14.24 -16.45
C LYS A 18 23.00 14.90 -15.23
N VAL A 19 22.71 16.19 -15.00
CA VAL A 19 23.20 16.94 -13.84
C VAL A 19 22.61 16.44 -12.52
N MET A 20 21.33 16.05 -12.51
CA MET A 20 20.69 15.48 -11.32
C MET A 20 21.30 14.12 -10.96
N ILE A 21 21.43 13.22 -11.93
CA ILE A 21 21.95 11.87 -11.74
C ILE A 21 23.42 11.91 -11.31
N SER A 22 24.23 12.81 -11.89
CA SER A 22 25.66 12.92 -11.54
C SER A 22 25.92 13.37 -10.10
N LYS A 23 24.92 13.93 -9.41
CA LYS A 23 25.01 14.31 -8.00
C LYS A 23 24.75 13.14 -7.05
N VAL A 24 24.29 11.99 -7.56
CA VAL A 24 23.97 10.81 -6.76
C VAL A 24 25.10 9.80 -6.86
N GLU A 25 25.71 9.44 -5.74
CA GLU A 25 26.88 8.56 -5.71
C GLU A 25 26.54 7.12 -6.15
N GLY A 26 27.38 6.58 -7.03
CA GLY A 26 27.29 5.20 -7.51
C GLY A 26 26.57 5.06 -8.85
N PHE A 27 26.15 6.16 -9.47
CA PHE A 27 25.49 6.20 -10.79
C PHE A 27 26.29 7.02 -11.79
N GLU A 28 26.30 6.57 -13.04
CA GLU A 28 26.97 7.26 -14.14
C GLU A 28 26.07 7.29 -15.37
N VAL A 29 25.90 8.47 -15.97
CA VAL A 29 25.19 8.59 -17.26
C VAL A 29 26.14 8.27 -18.39
N LEU A 30 26.02 7.06 -18.92
CA LEU A 30 26.85 6.56 -20.02
C LEU A 30 26.40 7.11 -21.38
N TYR A 31 25.08 7.25 -21.56
CA TYR A 31 24.48 7.64 -22.83
C TYR A 31 23.28 8.56 -22.63
N SER A 32 23.04 9.43 -23.62
CA SER A 32 21.86 10.30 -23.70
C SER A 32 21.43 10.38 -25.16
N VAL A 33 20.19 9.97 -25.46
CA VAL A 33 19.65 9.85 -26.83
C VAL A 33 18.32 10.56 -26.97
N GLY A 34 17.95 10.89 -28.21
CA GLY A 34 16.73 11.65 -28.52
C GLY A 34 15.55 10.81 -29.02
N SER A 35 15.70 9.50 -29.14
CA SER A 35 14.64 8.62 -29.63
C SER A 35 14.63 7.25 -28.95
N GLY A 36 13.48 6.58 -29.00
CA GLY A 36 13.30 5.25 -28.43
C GLY A 36 14.10 4.17 -29.16
N GLU A 37 14.23 4.26 -30.48
CA GLU A 37 15.01 3.31 -31.28
C GLU A 37 16.50 3.35 -30.94
N GLN A 38 17.05 4.56 -30.72
CA GLN A 38 18.43 4.72 -30.27
C GLN A 38 18.62 4.09 -28.89
N ALA A 39 17.65 4.24 -27.99
CA ALA A 39 17.71 3.64 -26.67
C ALA A 39 17.71 2.10 -26.74
N VAL A 40 16.87 1.52 -27.59
CA VAL A 40 16.82 0.07 -27.85
C VAL A 40 18.17 -0.44 -28.37
N GLU A 41 18.75 0.25 -29.36
CA GLU A 41 20.03 -0.16 -29.96
C GLU A 41 21.19 -0.07 -28.97
N ILE A 42 21.22 0.96 -28.10
CA ILE A 42 22.23 1.08 -27.04
C ILE A 42 22.09 -0.05 -26.03
N CYS A 43 20.88 -0.32 -25.55
CA CYS A 43 20.63 -1.41 -24.60
C CYS A 43 20.96 -2.77 -25.22
N LYS A 44 20.81 -2.95 -26.54
CA LYS A 44 21.18 -4.20 -27.21
C LYS A 44 22.68 -4.48 -27.20
N ASN A 45 23.49 -3.44 -27.37
CA ASN A 45 24.93 -3.57 -27.56
C ASN A 45 25.76 -3.26 -26.30
N ASN A 46 25.14 -2.68 -25.26
CA ASN A 46 25.84 -2.24 -24.06
C ASN A 46 25.07 -2.66 -22.81
N LYS A 47 25.80 -2.89 -21.71
CA LYS A 47 25.19 -3.14 -20.42
C LYS A 47 24.69 -1.83 -19.81
N ILE A 48 23.37 -1.70 -19.71
CA ILE A 48 22.69 -0.56 -19.07
C ILE A 48 21.87 -1.08 -17.89
N ASP A 49 22.12 -0.50 -16.72
CA ASP A 49 21.44 -0.90 -15.48
C ASP A 49 20.10 -0.15 -15.33
N ILE A 50 20.06 1.13 -15.72
CA ILE A 50 18.89 2.00 -15.61
C ILE A 50 18.65 2.78 -16.92
N VAL A 51 17.39 2.90 -17.32
CA VAL A 51 16.95 3.79 -18.41
C VAL A 51 15.91 4.78 -17.88
N PHE A 52 16.14 6.07 -18.05
CA PHE A 52 15.11 7.11 -17.96
C PHE A 52 14.55 7.36 -19.36
N MET A 53 13.26 7.12 -19.55
CA MET A 53 12.60 7.06 -20.87
C MET A 53 11.41 8.02 -20.93
N ASP A 54 11.42 8.97 -21.86
CA ASP A 54 10.20 9.72 -22.21
C ASP A 54 9.22 8.81 -22.98
N ILE A 55 7.93 9.01 -22.78
CA ILE A 55 6.88 8.34 -23.56
C ILE A 55 6.83 8.91 -24.97
N MET A 56 6.85 10.24 -25.07
CA MET A 56 6.60 10.94 -26.32
C MET A 56 7.93 11.36 -26.91
N MET A 57 8.39 10.61 -27.91
CA MET A 57 9.55 10.96 -28.71
C MET A 57 9.21 10.76 -30.19
N PRO A 58 9.93 11.41 -31.12
CA PRO A 58 9.79 11.14 -32.54
C PRO A 58 10.03 9.66 -32.85
N GLY A 59 9.16 9.07 -33.67
CA GLY A 59 9.24 7.66 -34.04
C GLY A 59 8.50 6.76 -33.05
N GLU A 60 9.20 5.75 -32.56
CA GLU A 60 8.67 4.78 -31.60
C GLU A 60 8.41 5.39 -30.22
N SER A 61 7.25 5.09 -29.64
CA SER A 61 6.91 5.55 -28.28
C SER A 61 7.83 4.90 -27.23
N GLY A 62 8.14 5.63 -26.17
CA GLY A 62 8.97 5.10 -25.08
C GLY A 62 8.41 3.84 -24.43
N ILE A 63 7.08 3.66 -24.44
CA ILE A 63 6.43 2.43 -23.94
C ILE A 63 6.78 1.23 -24.83
N GLU A 64 6.73 1.41 -26.15
CA GLU A 64 7.04 0.34 -27.10
C GLU A 64 8.55 0.01 -27.09
N SER A 65 9.40 1.04 -27.06
CA SER A 65 10.84 0.87 -26.88
C SER A 65 11.18 0.18 -25.56
N SER A 66 10.46 0.48 -24.47
CA SER A 66 10.63 -0.19 -23.18
C SER A 66 10.31 -1.68 -23.25
N LYS A 67 9.25 -2.09 -23.98
CA LYS A 67 8.92 -3.51 -24.21
C LYS A 67 10.05 -4.24 -24.95
N LYS A 68 10.66 -3.58 -25.94
CA LYS A 68 11.80 -4.13 -26.69
C LYS A 68 13.04 -4.25 -25.82
N ILE A 69 13.40 -3.21 -25.07
CA ILE A 69 14.55 -3.21 -24.14
C ILE A 69 14.41 -4.34 -23.13
N TYR A 70 13.24 -4.48 -22.51
CA TYR A 70 12.98 -5.55 -21.54
C TYR A 70 13.13 -6.95 -22.14
N THR A 71 12.71 -7.14 -23.40
CA THR A 71 12.85 -8.44 -24.10
C THR A 71 14.33 -8.79 -24.34
N ILE A 72 15.17 -7.78 -24.58
CA ILE A 72 16.60 -7.95 -24.86
C ILE A 72 17.41 -8.08 -23.56
N ASN A 73 17.14 -7.21 -22.59
CA ASN A 73 17.80 -7.17 -21.28
C ASN A 73 16.75 -7.06 -20.15
N PRO A 74 16.27 -8.20 -19.63
CA PRO A 74 15.27 -8.22 -18.57
C PRO A 74 15.74 -7.63 -17.23
N SER A 75 17.05 -7.49 -17.03
CA SER A 75 17.66 -6.92 -15.81
C SER A 75 17.74 -5.39 -15.83
N THR A 76 17.53 -4.74 -16.98
CA THR A 76 17.54 -3.29 -17.08
C THR A 76 16.28 -2.71 -16.44
N THR A 77 16.45 -1.82 -15.46
CA THR A 77 15.34 -1.09 -14.84
C THR A 77 14.97 0.12 -15.69
N ILE A 78 13.68 0.32 -15.94
CA ILE A 78 13.18 1.43 -16.75
C ILE A 78 12.28 2.33 -15.89
N PHE A 79 12.59 3.63 -15.89
CA PHE A 79 11.80 4.71 -15.30
C PHE A 79 11.19 5.56 -16.42
N ILE A 80 9.87 5.71 -16.42
CA ILE A 80 9.17 6.53 -17.41
C ILE A 80 9.06 7.97 -16.91
N VAL A 81 9.40 8.95 -17.76
CA VAL A 81 9.40 10.38 -17.43
C VAL A 81 8.57 11.15 -18.45
N SER A 82 7.39 11.67 -18.10
CA SER A 82 6.51 12.33 -19.08
C SER A 82 5.83 13.60 -18.57
N SER A 83 5.60 14.57 -19.45
CA SER A 83 4.76 15.75 -19.19
C SER A 83 3.26 15.46 -19.29
N TYR A 84 2.91 14.26 -19.77
CA TYR A 84 1.54 13.93 -20.15
C TYR A 84 0.84 13.08 -19.08
N ASN A 85 -0.07 13.70 -18.33
CA ASN A 85 -0.85 13.08 -17.25
C ASN A 85 -1.99 12.14 -17.72
N SER A 86 -1.82 11.47 -18.87
CA SER A 86 -2.83 10.53 -19.36
C SER A 86 -2.81 9.23 -18.56
N PHE A 87 -3.94 8.95 -17.93
CA PHE A 87 -4.19 7.73 -17.16
C PHE A 87 -4.05 6.45 -18.01
N ASP A 88 -4.36 6.53 -19.31
CA ASP A 88 -4.34 5.37 -20.21
C ASP A 88 -2.92 4.89 -20.50
N PHE A 89 -1.97 5.82 -20.68
CA PHE A 89 -0.56 5.48 -20.90
C PHE A 89 0.13 5.01 -19.62
N ALA A 90 -0.26 5.55 -18.46
CA ALA A 90 0.20 5.04 -17.17
C ALA A 90 -0.26 3.58 -16.96
N ILE A 91 -1.50 3.23 -17.34
CA ILE A 91 -1.98 1.84 -17.32
C ILE A 91 -1.16 0.96 -18.26
N GLU A 92 -0.84 1.43 -19.46
CA GLU A 92 -0.04 0.65 -20.40
C GLU A 92 1.39 0.44 -19.90
N ALA A 93 2.02 1.47 -19.34
CA ALA A 93 3.33 1.38 -18.70
C ALA A 93 3.31 0.41 -17.51
N LEU A 94 2.24 0.37 -16.71
CA LEU A 94 2.09 -0.58 -15.60
C LEU A 94 1.81 -2.02 -16.05
N LYS A 95 1.27 -2.22 -17.27
CA LYS A 95 1.17 -3.56 -17.88
C LYS A 95 2.51 -4.05 -18.41
N THR A 96 3.47 -3.15 -18.60
CA THR A 96 4.88 -3.48 -18.87
C THR A 96 5.65 -3.56 -17.55
N LYS A 97 6.75 -4.31 -17.48
CA LYS A 97 7.59 -4.40 -16.26
C LYS A 97 8.45 -3.15 -16.02
N VAL A 98 7.90 -1.97 -16.32
CA VAL A 98 8.47 -0.67 -15.99
C VAL A 98 8.35 -0.47 -14.48
N LYS A 99 9.42 0.04 -13.86
CA LYS A 99 9.50 0.09 -12.39
C LYS A 99 8.71 1.24 -11.80
N GLU A 100 8.75 2.42 -12.42
CA GLU A 100 8.03 3.59 -11.91
C GLU A 100 7.73 4.61 -13.02
N TYR A 101 6.64 5.37 -12.85
CA TYR A 101 6.21 6.47 -13.72
C TYR A 101 6.37 7.81 -13.00
N ILE A 102 6.98 8.79 -13.66
CA ILE A 102 7.34 10.10 -13.10
C ILE A 102 6.74 11.19 -13.99
N SER A 103 5.98 12.10 -13.39
CA SER A 103 5.48 13.29 -14.09
C SER A 103 6.52 14.41 -14.11
N LYS A 104 6.76 15.02 -15.27
CA LYS A 104 7.51 16.27 -15.41
C LYS A 104 6.68 17.42 -14.77
N PRO A 105 7.29 18.43 -14.11
CA PRO A 105 8.73 18.64 -13.96
C PRO A 105 9.36 17.67 -12.94
N VAL A 106 10.53 17.13 -13.28
CA VAL A 106 11.27 16.23 -12.39
C VAL A 106 12.16 17.03 -11.45
N SER A 107 12.07 16.74 -10.15
CA SER A 107 12.93 17.33 -9.12
C SER A 107 14.12 16.44 -8.79
N PHE A 108 15.21 17.05 -8.30
CA PHE A 108 16.39 16.31 -7.85
C PHE A 108 16.04 15.29 -6.76
N SER A 109 15.21 15.66 -5.78
CA SER A 109 14.77 14.75 -4.70
C SER A 109 14.05 13.50 -5.22
N GLN A 110 13.32 13.61 -6.33
CA GLN A 110 12.69 12.44 -6.95
C GLN A 110 13.74 11.51 -7.58
N ILE A 111 14.69 12.07 -8.34
CA ILE A 111 15.79 11.28 -8.93
C ILE A 111 16.64 10.62 -7.85
N GLU A 112 17.02 11.38 -6.82
CA GLU A 112 17.80 10.89 -5.69
C GLU A 112 17.11 9.71 -5.00
N LYS A 113 15.81 9.83 -4.74
CA LYS A 113 15.02 8.75 -4.14
C LYS A 113 14.98 7.50 -5.02
N LEU A 114 14.74 7.64 -6.33
CA LEU A 114 14.65 6.50 -7.26
C LEU A 114 15.96 5.75 -7.37
N LEU A 115 17.06 6.48 -7.48
CA LEU A 115 18.39 5.92 -7.57
C LEU A 115 18.84 5.30 -6.24
N SER A 116 18.53 5.93 -5.11
CA SER A 116 18.79 5.36 -3.78
C SER A 116 18.02 4.05 -3.59
N ASN A 117 16.72 4.02 -3.90
CA ASN A 117 15.91 2.80 -3.85
C ASN A 117 16.50 1.69 -4.75
N TYR A 118 16.89 2.02 -5.99
CA TYR A 118 17.52 1.06 -6.87
C TYR A 118 18.84 0.52 -6.30
N LYS A 119 19.68 1.39 -5.73
CA LYS A 119 20.94 1.01 -5.10
C LYS A 119 20.69 0.10 -3.90
N ASP A 120 19.73 0.45 -3.04
CA ASP A 120 19.37 -0.34 -1.87
C ASP A 120 18.86 -1.73 -2.27
N GLU A 121 18.01 -1.82 -3.29
CA GLU A 121 17.52 -3.10 -3.82
C GLU A 121 18.64 -3.98 -4.41
N ASN A 122 19.62 -3.37 -5.10
CA ASN A 122 20.70 -4.11 -5.77
C ASN A 122 21.96 -4.32 -4.92
N GLN A 123 22.10 -3.61 -3.79
CA GLN A 123 23.14 -3.86 -2.79
C GLN A 123 22.64 -4.83 -1.70
N ASN A 124 21.34 -4.84 -1.41
CA ASN A 124 20.70 -5.78 -0.51
C ASN A 124 20.18 -7.03 -1.25
N VAL A 125 21.06 -7.78 -1.94
CA VAL A 125 20.76 -9.12 -2.52
C VAL A 125 20.47 -10.18 -1.42
N LYS A 126 20.04 -9.75 -0.22
CA LYS A 126 19.42 -10.57 0.84
C LYS A 126 17.99 -10.14 1.19
N SER A 127 17.41 -9.12 0.55
CA SER A 127 16.06 -8.60 0.86
C SER A 127 15.09 -8.67 -0.32
N GLU A 128 15.10 -9.75 -1.11
CA GLU A 128 14.06 -10.04 -2.12
C GLU A 128 12.66 -10.34 -1.53
N ILE A 129 12.48 -10.24 -0.20
CA ILE A 129 11.21 -10.51 0.48
C ILE A 129 10.41 -9.22 0.79
N GLU A 130 11.03 -8.04 0.80
CA GLU A 130 10.39 -6.81 1.33
C GLU A 130 9.61 -6.00 0.27
N GLY A 131 10.06 -5.97 -0.99
CA GLY A 131 9.37 -5.23 -2.08
C GLY A 131 7.97 -5.79 -2.41
N ASN A 132 7.79 -7.11 -2.35
CA ASN A 132 6.53 -7.76 -2.74
C ASN A 132 5.36 -7.45 -1.76
N LYS A 133 5.65 -7.29 -0.46
CA LYS A 133 4.59 -7.20 0.57
C LYS A 133 3.95 -5.82 0.65
N TYR A 134 4.76 -4.77 0.62
CA TYR A 134 4.25 -3.40 0.57
C TYR A 134 3.47 -3.16 -0.73
N ASP A 135 3.96 -3.69 -1.86
CA ASP A 135 3.26 -3.62 -3.15
C ASP A 135 1.93 -4.38 -3.11
N SER A 136 1.87 -5.55 -2.45
CA SER A 136 0.63 -6.28 -2.22
C SER A 136 -0.37 -5.47 -1.39
N LEU A 137 0.09 -4.80 -0.32
CA LEU A 137 -0.76 -3.90 0.49
C LEU A 137 -1.29 -2.73 -0.34
N LEU A 138 -0.44 -2.08 -1.14
CA LEU A 138 -0.84 -1.00 -2.05
C LEU A 138 -1.81 -1.48 -3.14
N LEU A 139 -1.61 -2.68 -3.69
CA LEU A 139 -2.50 -3.26 -4.68
C LEU A 139 -3.90 -3.46 -4.10
N MET A 140 -4.02 -3.98 -2.88
CA MET A 140 -5.32 -4.14 -2.22
C MET A 140 -6.06 -2.82 -2.02
N ILE A 141 -5.33 -1.75 -1.69
CA ILE A 141 -5.88 -0.38 -1.58
C ILE A 141 -6.37 0.10 -2.95
N LYS A 142 -5.56 -0.05 -4.01
CA LYS A 142 -5.91 0.35 -5.38
C LYS A 142 -7.13 -0.41 -5.91
N GLU A 143 -7.20 -1.71 -5.66
CA GLU A 143 -8.31 -2.60 -6.04
C GLU A 143 -9.56 -2.39 -5.20
N LYS A 144 -9.51 -1.60 -4.11
CA LYS A 144 -10.62 -1.38 -3.18
C LYS A 144 -11.15 -2.67 -2.58
N ASN A 145 -10.25 -3.63 -2.39
CA ASN A 145 -10.59 -4.97 -1.95
C ASN A 145 -10.41 -5.10 -0.43
N TYR A 146 -11.33 -4.47 0.32
CA TYR A 146 -11.27 -4.47 1.78
C TYR A 146 -11.36 -5.88 2.38
N LYS A 147 -12.15 -6.75 1.74
CA LYS A 147 -12.28 -8.14 2.17
C LYS A 147 -10.97 -8.91 2.04
N LYS A 148 -10.26 -8.76 0.91
CA LYS A 148 -8.92 -9.36 0.73
C LYS A 148 -7.92 -8.81 1.75
N MET A 149 -7.92 -7.49 1.98
CA MET A 149 -7.08 -6.87 3.02
C MET A 149 -7.29 -7.53 4.39
N TYR A 150 -8.55 -7.74 4.79
CA TYR A 150 -8.85 -8.39 6.08
C TYR A 150 -8.26 -9.80 6.20
N TYR A 151 -8.33 -10.61 5.12
CA TYR A 151 -7.91 -12.01 5.15
C TYR A 151 -6.42 -12.23 4.88
N GLU A 152 -5.77 -11.34 4.14
CA GLU A 152 -4.35 -11.49 3.77
C GLU A 152 -3.39 -10.91 4.80
N ILE A 153 -3.83 -9.97 5.65
CA ILE A 153 -2.96 -9.40 6.69
C ILE A 153 -2.30 -10.48 7.55
N PRO A 154 -3.01 -11.48 8.10
CA PRO A 154 -2.36 -12.55 8.86
C PRO A 154 -1.23 -13.23 8.09
N ASN A 155 -1.45 -13.58 6.81
CA ASN A 155 -0.42 -14.21 5.98
C ASN A 155 0.80 -13.30 5.78
N ILE A 156 0.58 -12.00 5.54
CA ILE A 156 1.65 -11.02 5.40
C ILE A 156 2.49 -10.95 6.69
N ILE A 157 1.84 -10.92 7.86
CA ILE A 157 2.53 -10.96 9.15
C ILE A 157 3.30 -12.27 9.33
N ASP A 158 2.67 -13.42 9.06
CA ASP A 158 3.28 -14.75 9.12
C ASP A 158 4.58 -14.81 8.32
N GLU A 159 4.54 -14.34 7.09
CA GLU A 159 5.69 -14.31 6.21
C GLU A 159 6.76 -13.33 6.70
N MET A 160 6.39 -12.15 7.20
CA MET A 160 7.34 -11.15 7.72
C MET A 160 8.06 -11.63 8.98
N CYS A 161 7.32 -12.23 9.91
CA CYS A 161 7.90 -12.82 11.12
C CYS A 161 8.74 -14.07 10.83
N SER A 162 8.45 -14.82 9.76
CA SER A 162 9.23 -16.02 9.39
C SER A 162 10.56 -15.70 8.70
N SER A 163 10.66 -14.57 8.00
CA SER A 163 11.88 -14.17 7.27
C SER A 163 13.00 -13.62 8.17
N LYS A 164 12.68 -13.13 9.37
CA LYS A 164 13.65 -12.52 10.29
C LYS A 164 13.66 -13.28 11.61
N LYS A 165 14.79 -13.92 11.94
CA LYS A 165 15.00 -14.60 13.24
C LYS A 165 14.90 -13.58 14.39
N SER A 166 13.74 -13.50 15.03
CA SER A 166 13.50 -13.10 16.43
C SER A 166 14.00 -11.73 16.94
N ASP A 167 14.52 -10.82 16.11
CA ASP A 167 14.77 -9.45 16.58
C ASP A 167 13.48 -8.62 16.53
N THR A 168 12.81 -8.54 17.69
CA THR A 168 11.58 -7.76 17.88
C THR A 168 11.77 -6.29 17.49
N LYS A 169 12.96 -5.72 17.71
CA LYS A 169 13.21 -4.32 17.40
C LYS A 169 13.23 -4.07 15.89
N LEU A 170 13.91 -4.94 15.14
CA LEU A 170 13.95 -4.87 13.68
C LEU A 170 12.56 -5.09 13.06
N LEU A 171 11.76 -6.01 13.61
CA LEU A 171 10.37 -6.21 13.17
C LEU A 171 9.52 -4.96 13.41
N ARG A 172 9.64 -4.34 14.59
CA ARG A 172 8.93 -3.10 14.92
C ARG A 172 9.29 -1.98 13.95
N GLU A 173 10.58 -1.76 13.70
CA GLU A 173 11.07 -0.75 12.75
C GLU A 173 10.51 -0.99 11.33
N GLU A 174 10.47 -2.23 10.88
CA GLU A 174 9.91 -2.58 9.58
C GLU A 174 8.40 -2.30 9.48
N PHE A 175 7.61 -2.72 10.47
CA PHE A 175 6.18 -2.44 10.50
C PHE A 175 5.89 -0.94 10.59
N MET A 176 6.69 -0.20 11.36
CA MET A 176 6.62 1.26 11.42
C MET A 176 6.89 1.87 10.06
N GLN A 177 7.94 1.44 9.36
CA GLN A 177 8.26 1.93 8.02
C GLN A 177 7.14 1.65 7.02
N ILE A 178 6.56 0.44 7.05
CA ILE A 178 5.41 0.07 6.22
C ILE A 178 4.22 0.98 6.53
N GLY A 179 3.91 1.19 7.80
CA GLY A 179 2.82 2.08 8.19
C GLY A 179 3.05 3.51 7.73
N GLU A 180 4.28 4.03 7.82
CA GLU A 180 4.60 5.38 7.39
C GLU A 180 4.41 5.51 5.89
N ASN A 181 4.90 4.54 5.12
CA ASN A 181 4.74 4.51 3.68
C ASN A 181 3.24 4.44 3.28
N LEU A 182 2.45 3.61 3.96
CA LEU A 182 1.00 3.50 3.75
C LEU A 182 0.28 4.80 4.05
N ILE A 183 0.58 5.44 5.17
CA ILE A 183 -0.02 6.73 5.55
C ILE A 183 0.40 7.83 4.58
N ASN A 184 1.68 7.89 4.20
CA ASN A 184 2.20 8.84 3.22
C ASN A 184 1.52 8.69 1.85
N SER A 185 1.14 7.46 1.47
CA SER A 185 0.38 7.22 0.23
C SER A 185 -0.97 7.93 0.20
N VAL A 186 -1.53 8.27 1.38
CA VAL A 186 -2.80 8.99 1.52
C VAL A 186 -2.62 10.47 1.88
N GLN A 187 -1.52 10.82 2.55
CA GLN A 187 -1.25 12.17 3.09
C GLN A 187 -0.88 13.24 2.06
N LEU A 188 -0.80 12.94 0.77
CA LEU A 188 -0.57 13.94 -0.30
C LEU A 188 -1.65 15.06 -0.38
N LEU A 189 -2.61 15.13 0.56
CA LEU A 189 -3.83 15.94 0.45
C LEU A 189 -4.33 16.58 1.75
N ASN A 190 -3.85 16.18 2.93
CA ASN A 190 -4.23 16.83 4.19
C ASN A 190 -3.13 17.81 4.62
N LYS A 191 -3.46 19.10 4.74
CA LYS A 191 -2.54 20.22 5.04
C LYS A 191 -1.84 20.15 6.42
N LYS A 192 -1.87 19.01 7.12
CA LYS A 192 -1.12 18.77 8.37
C LYS A 192 -0.52 17.36 8.34
N PRO A 193 0.81 17.21 8.50
CA PRO A 193 1.43 15.91 8.68
C PRO A 193 1.00 15.38 10.05
N GLN A 194 0.09 14.40 10.09
CA GLN A 194 -0.15 13.61 11.30
C GLN A 194 0.92 12.53 11.34
N LYS A 195 1.69 12.45 12.43
CA LYS A 195 2.73 11.43 12.54
C LYS A 195 2.07 10.06 12.77
N LEU A 196 2.55 9.00 12.11
CA LEU A 196 2.04 7.64 12.27
C LEU A 196 1.91 7.24 13.76
N ASN A 197 2.95 7.55 14.54
CA ASN A 197 3.00 7.27 15.98
C ASN A 197 1.91 7.97 16.80
N GLU A 198 1.36 9.10 16.34
CA GLU A 198 0.26 9.79 17.01
C GLU A 198 -1.08 9.09 16.75
N LEU A 199 -1.26 8.53 15.55
CA LEU A 199 -2.49 7.83 15.16
C LEU A 199 -2.50 6.36 15.62
N PHE A 200 -1.35 5.70 15.55
CA PHE A 200 -1.19 4.27 15.79
C PHE A 200 0.06 4.01 16.64
N PRO A 201 0.05 4.39 17.93
CA PRO A 201 1.18 4.16 18.81
C PRO A 201 1.48 2.65 18.91
N MET A 202 2.75 2.29 18.81
CA MET A 202 3.24 0.95 19.13
C MET A 202 3.79 0.95 20.56
N GLU A 203 3.04 0.41 21.52
CA GLU A 203 3.50 0.26 22.90
C GLU A 203 4.65 -0.76 23.00
N GLU A 204 5.73 -0.41 23.70
CA GLU A 204 6.97 -1.21 23.77
C GLU A 204 6.78 -2.57 24.44
N HIS A 205 5.79 -2.70 25.31
CA HIS A 205 5.54 -3.90 26.14
C HIS A 205 4.58 -4.90 25.48
N LEU A 206 3.85 -4.51 24.44
CA LEU A 206 2.96 -5.40 23.65
C LEU A 206 3.66 -5.97 22.40
N GLY A 207 4.89 -5.51 22.11
CA GLY A 207 5.58 -5.71 20.84
C GLY A 207 6.17 -7.10 20.58
N ASN A 208 6.09 -8.06 21.51
CA ASN A 208 6.68 -9.39 21.32
C ASN A 208 5.72 -10.43 20.70
N GLU A 209 4.44 -10.11 20.53
CA GLU A 209 3.48 -11.03 19.94
C GLU A 209 3.19 -10.67 18.48
N LYS A 210 3.42 -11.62 17.59
CA LYS A 210 3.03 -11.57 16.18
C LYS A 210 1.62 -11.02 15.94
N ARG A 211 0.68 -11.36 16.83
CA ARG A 211 -0.72 -10.91 16.81
C ARG A 211 -0.86 -9.39 16.97
N PHE A 212 0.01 -8.75 17.74
CA PHE A 212 0.02 -7.30 17.87
C PHE A 212 0.21 -6.62 16.50
N PHE A 213 1.18 -7.08 15.72
CA PHE A 213 1.43 -6.54 14.38
C PHE A 213 0.27 -6.78 13.41
N GLU A 214 -0.45 -7.91 13.52
CA GLU A 214 -1.68 -8.18 12.76
C GLU A 214 -2.74 -7.10 13.03
N PHE A 215 -3.05 -6.82 14.29
CA PHE A 215 -4.07 -5.83 14.64
C PHE A 215 -3.63 -4.40 14.35
N TRP A 216 -2.35 -4.09 14.58
CA TRP A 216 -1.80 -2.78 14.28
C TRP A 216 -1.85 -2.50 12.77
N LEU A 217 -1.38 -3.43 11.93
CA LEU A 217 -1.41 -3.28 10.48
C LEU A 217 -2.84 -3.19 9.95
N PHE A 218 -3.77 -3.96 10.52
CA PHE A 218 -5.19 -3.83 10.17
C PHE A 218 -5.76 -2.45 10.50
N LYS A 219 -5.41 -1.86 11.65
CA LYS A 219 -5.84 -0.49 12.00
C LYS A 219 -5.30 0.54 11.01
N VAL A 220 -4.02 0.45 10.67
CA VAL A 220 -3.38 1.34 9.67
C VAL A 220 -4.05 1.20 8.30
N MET A 221 -4.21 -0.03 7.81
CA MET A 221 -4.84 -0.30 6.51
C MET A 221 -6.30 0.16 6.48
N ASN A 222 -7.07 -0.12 7.53
CA ASN A 222 -8.45 0.36 7.65
C ASN A 222 -8.52 1.89 7.54
N TYR A 223 -7.65 2.61 8.26
CA TYR A 223 -7.58 4.06 8.18
C TYR A 223 -7.25 4.55 6.77
N VAL A 224 -6.29 3.92 6.10
CA VAL A 224 -5.95 4.26 4.70
C VAL A 224 -7.15 4.08 3.76
N PHE A 225 -7.89 2.98 3.90
CA PHE A 225 -9.13 2.75 3.15
C PHE A 225 -10.21 3.80 3.44
N GLN A 226 -10.38 4.19 4.70
CA GLN A 226 -11.32 5.24 5.10
C GLN A 226 -10.94 6.58 4.47
N GLN A 227 -9.70 7.03 4.63
CA GLN A 227 -9.23 8.32 4.14
C GLN A 227 -9.31 8.42 2.60
N ASN A 228 -8.92 7.37 1.88
CA ASN A 228 -9.07 7.32 0.42
C ASN A 228 -10.54 7.42 -0.03
N SER A 229 -11.46 6.89 0.77
CA SER A 229 -12.89 6.92 0.50
C SER A 229 -13.51 8.27 0.86
N ILE A 230 -13.12 8.86 2.00
CA ILE A 230 -13.54 10.20 2.46
C ILE A 230 -13.18 11.25 1.41
N LYS A 231 -11.98 11.16 0.81
CA LYS A 231 -11.55 12.07 -0.28
C LYS A 231 -12.59 12.19 -1.40
N LYS A 232 -13.24 11.08 -1.75
CA LYS A 232 -14.24 11.03 -2.83
C LYS A 232 -15.66 11.27 -2.31
N TYR A 233 -15.90 11.02 -1.03
CA TYR A 233 -17.22 11.04 -0.39
C TYR A 233 -17.09 11.53 1.05
N SER A 234 -17.18 12.85 1.23
CA SER A 234 -17.03 13.49 2.54
C SER A 234 -18.00 12.94 3.60
N ILE A 235 -19.22 12.55 3.20
CA ILE A 235 -20.22 11.94 4.09
C ILE A 235 -19.71 10.69 4.82
N LEU A 236 -18.72 9.99 4.24
CA LEU A 236 -18.14 8.81 4.88
C LEU A 236 -17.35 9.17 6.13
N ASN A 237 -16.90 10.43 6.28
CA ASN A 237 -16.24 10.87 7.50
C ASN A 237 -17.15 10.71 8.72
N ASP A 238 -18.41 11.15 8.59
CA ASP A 238 -19.39 11.07 9.66
C ASP A 238 -19.80 9.62 9.92
N VAL A 239 -19.95 8.83 8.83
CA VAL A 239 -20.24 7.39 8.94
C VAL A 239 -19.13 6.64 9.67
N PHE A 240 -17.86 6.85 9.32
CA PHE A 240 -16.75 6.18 9.98
C PHE A 240 -16.59 6.65 11.43
N SER A 241 -16.76 7.95 11.69
CA SER A 241 -16.71 8.50 13.04
C SER A 241 -17.82 7.91 13.93
N TYR A 242 -19.05 7.83 13.42
CA TYR A 242 -20.16 7.20 14.14
C TYR A 242 -19.88 5.73 14.42
N ILE A 243 -19.44 4.96 13.42
CA ILE A 243 -19.12 3.54 13.62
C ILE A 243 -18.04 3.36 14.69
N GLU A 244 -16.97 4.15 14.68
CA GLU A 244 -15.88 4.01 15.63
C GLU A 244 -16.30 4.37 17.06
N ASN A 245 -17.07 5.46 17.22
CA ASN A 245 -17.54 5.91 18.54
C ASN A 245 -18.57 4.97 19.17
N HIS A 246 -19.32 4.21 18.34
CA HIS A 246 -20.40 3.33 18.80
C HIS A 246 -20.11 1.85 18.52
N ILE A 247 -18.85 1.47 18.27
CA ILE A 247 -18.51 0.09 17.87
C ILE A 247 -18.78 -0.95 18.98
N GLU A 248 -18.71 -0.52 20.24
CA GLU A 248 -19.00 -1.33 21.43
C GLU A 248 -20.51 -1.39 21.76
N GLU A 249 -21.35 -0.69 21.01
CA GLU A 249 -22.80 -0.63 21.20
C GLU A 249 -23.56 -1.52 20.23
N GLU A 250 -24.84 -1.78 20.52
CA GLU A 250 -25.75 -2.46 19.59
C GLU A 250 -26.16 -1.49 18.46
N ILE A 251 -25.35 -1.45 17.40
CA ILE A 251 -25.63 -0.66 16.20
C ILE A 251 -25.81 -1.53 14.96
N GLY A 252 -26.77 -1.14 14.12
CA GLY A 252 -27.03 -1.72 12.80
C GLY A 252 -27.07 -0.65 11.71
N LEU A 253 -27.57 -1.04 10.54
CA LEU A 253 -27.64 -0.14 9.38
C LEU A 253 -28.56 1.06 9.62
N ASN A 254 -29.66 0.86 10.34
CA ASN A 254 -30.66 1.90 10.60
C ASN A 254 -30.10 3.01 11.51
N GLU A 255 -29.35 2.63 12.54
CA GLU A 255 -28.71 3.57 13.46
C GLU A 255 -27.68 4.41 12.71
N ILE A 256 -26.89 3.79 11.82
CA ILE A 256 -25.88 4.49 11.01
C ILE A 256 -26.54 5.50 10.05
N ILE A 257 -27.57 5.10 9.29
CA ILE A 257 -28.20 5.98 8.30
C ILE A 257 -28.91 7.18 8.96
N ASN A 258 -29.55 6.96 10.11
CA ASN A 258 -30.28 8.00 10.83
C ASN A 258 -29.33 9.02 11.46
N ASN A 259 -28.30 8.55 12.17
CA ASN A 259 -27.36 9.45 12.85
C ASN A 259 -26.43 10.19 11.89
N CYS A 260 -26.15 9.61 10.71
CA CYS A 260 -25.30 10.26 9.70
C CYS A 260 -26.10 11.01 8.62
N SER A 261 -27.44 11.10 8.75
CA SER A 261 -28.31 11.77 7.77
C SER A 261 -28.07 11.33 6.31
N VAL A 262 -27.89 10.03 6.08
CA VAL A 262 -27.53 9.47 4.77
C VAL A 262 -28.55 8.43 4.33
N SER A 263 -29.00 8.46 3.06
CA SER A 263 -29.95 7.44 2.60
C SER A 263 -29.29 6.06 2.46
N GLN A 264 -30.01 5.00 2.83
CA GLN A 264 -29.54 3.62 2.72
C GLN A 264 -29.04 3.26 1.32
N GLY A 265 -29.78 3.68 0.28
CA GLY A 265 -29.43 3.41 -1.12
C GLY A 265 -28.18 4.16 -1.58
N TYR A 266 -27.89 5.35 -1.04
CA TYR A 266 -26.65 6.06 -1.33
C TYR A 266 -25.47 5.40 -0.60
N LEU A 267 -25.63 5.12 0.70
CA LEU A 267 -24.58 4.51 1.51
C LEU A 267 -24.17 3.13 0.98
N SER A 268 -25.14 2.29 0.60
CA SER A 268 -24.90 0.96 0.04
C SER A 268 -24.11 1.02 -1.28
N ARG A 269 -24.44 1.97 -2.16
CA ARG A 269 -23.70 2.18 -3.42
C ARG A 269 -22.27 2.64 -3.17
N ILE A 270 -22.06 3.55 -2.21
CA ILE A 270 -20.73 4.02 -1.86
C ILE A 270 -19.87 2.89 -1.31
N PHE A 271 -20.37 2.13 -0.33
CA PHE A 271 -19.66 1.00 0.26
C PHE A 271 -19.33 -0.08 -0.77
N LYS A 272 -20.30 -0.41 -1.65
CA LYS A 272 -20.03 -1.36 -2.74
C LYS A 272 -18.95 -0.85 -3.70
N ARG A 273 -18.89 0.46 -3.98
CA ARG A 273 -17.89 1.06 -4.88
C ARG A 273 -16.53 1.30 -4.23
N GLN A 274 -16.47 1.52 -2.92
CA GLN A 274 -15.23 1.87 -2.19
C GLN A 274 -14.59 0.72 -1.42
N PHE A 275 -15.38 -0.28 -1.00
CA PHE A 275 -14.91 -1.39 -0.17
C PHE A 275 -15.27 -2.76 -0.75
N ASN A 276 -16.12 -2.81 -1.78
CA ASN A 276 -16.67 -4.03 -2.37
C ASN A 276 -17.46 -4.93 -1.40
N ILE A 277 -17.89 -4.38 -0.27
CA ILE A 277 -18.68 -5.05 0.77
C ILE A 277 -19.84 -4.15 1.21
N SER A 278 -20.79 -4.71 1.95
CA SER A 278 -21.87 -3.96 2.60
C SER A 278 -21.38 -3.24 3.86
N VAL A 279 -22.18 -2.27 4.34
CA VAL A 279 -21.94 -1.56 5.60
C VAL A 279 -21.92 -2.52 6.78
N MET A 280 -22.84 -3.50 6.81
CA MET A 280 -22.91 -4.49 7.87
C MET A 280 -21.72 -5.45 7.84
N GLU A 281 -21.24 -5.86 6.66
CA GLU A 281 -20.00 -6.63 6.55
C GLU A 281 -18.81 -5.86 7.10
N TYR A 282 -18.67 -4.57 6.75
CA TYR A 282 -17.62 -3.72 7.29
C TYR A 282 -17.70 -3.63 8.82
N LEU A 283 -18.87 -3.34 9.39
CA LEU A 283 -19.09 -3.26 10.82
C LEU A 283 -18.73 -4.58 11.53
N HIS A 284 -19.20 -5.72 11.01
CA HIS A 284 -18.87 -7.01 11.58
C HIS A 284 -17.37 -7.31 11.50
N MET A 285 -16.71 -7.05 10.38
CA MET A 285 -15.26 -7.24 10.27
C MET A 285 -14.49 -6.38 11.29
N ARG A 286 -14.94 -5.14 11.53
CA ARG A 286 -14.36 -4.27 12.57
C ARG A 286 -14.57 -4.85 13.97
N LYS A 287 -15.81 -5.24 14.33
CA LYS A 287 -16.12 -5.86 15.63
C LYS A 287 -15.35 -7.18 15.84
N ILE A 288 -15.25 -8.04 14.84
CA ILE A 288 -14.52 -9.31 14.94
C ILE A 288 -13.01 -9.07 15.08
N SER A 289 -12.43 -8.10 14.37
CA SER A 289 -11.04 -7.70 14.59
C SER A 289 -10.78 -7.25 16.04
N MET A 290 -11.68 -6.45 16.62
CA MET A 290 -11.61 -6.07 18.04
C MET A 290 -11.76 -7.28 18.97
N ALA A 291 -12.71 -8.19 18.69
CA ALA A 291 -12.90 -9.40 19.47
C ALA A 291 -11.62 -10.25 19.51
N LYS A 292 -10.96 -10.43 18.36
CA LYS A 292 -9.67 -11.11 18.26
C LYS A 292 -8.61 -10.45 19.14
N SER A 293 -8.54 -9.12 19.13
CA SER A 293 -7.60 -8.39 19.99
C SER A 293 -7.92 -8.56 21.48
N TYR A 294 -9.19 -8.53 21.89
CA TYR A 294 -9.59 -8.82 23.27
C TYR A 294 -9.19 -10.23 23.70
N PHE A 295 -9.37 -11.23 22.84
CA PHE A 295 -8.95 -12.60 23.18
C PHE A 295 -7.43 -12.78 23.24
N CYS A 296 -6.64 -11.97 22.54
CA CYS A 296 -5.18 -12.03 22.60
C CYS A 296 -4.63 -11.33 23.85
N PHE A 297 -5.17 -10.16 24.21
CA PHE A 297 -4.55 -9.29 25.22
C PHE A 297 -5.30 -9.23 26.55
N THR A 298 -6.38 -9.99 26.70
CA THR A 298 -7.17 -10.02 27.93
C THR A 298 -7.70 -11.42 28.22
N ASP A 299 -8.04 -11.69 29.48
CA ASP A 299 -8.64 -12.96 29.91
C ASP A 299 -10.18 -13.00 29.78
N LEU A 300 -10.77 -12.05 29.05
CA LEU A 300 -12.23 -11.94 28.93
C LEU A 300 -12.86 -13.22 28.36
N SER A 301 -14.02 -13.59 28.92
CA SER A 301 -14.78 -14.74 28.42
C SER A 301 -15.39 -14.42 27.05
N ILE A 302 -15.82 -15.46 26.33
CA ILE A 302 -16.53 -15.30 25.05
C ILE A 302 -17.78 -14.43 25.24
N THR A 303 -18.46 -14.61 26.37
CA THR A 303 -19.66 -13.88 26.74
C THR A 303 -19.35 -12.42 27.03
N ASP A 304 -18.28 -12.12 27.78
CA ASP A 304 -17.89 -10.74 28.08
C ASP A 304 -17.49 -9.99 26.82
N VAL A 305 -16.71 -10.61 25.93
CA VAL A 305 -16.33 -9.99 24.64
C VAL A 305 -17.55 -9.77 23.75
N ALA A 306 -18.51 -10.70 23.73
CA ALA A 306 -19.76 -10.52 22.98
C ALA A 306 -20.53 -9.29 23.49
N PHE A 307 -20.79 -9.20 24.80
CA PHE A 307 -21.51 -8.07 25.38
C PHE A 307 -20.74 -6.75 25.26
N LYS A 308 -19.42 -6.77 25.44
CA LYS A 308 -18.56 -5.60 25.26
C LYS A 308 -18.58 -5.05 23.84
N LEU A 309 -18.84 -5.90 22.85
CA LEU A 309 -18.98 -5.49 21.45
C LEU A 309 -20.45 -5.26 21.06
N GLY A 310 -21.35 -5.10 22.03
CA GLY A 310 -22.75 -4.76 21.77
C GLY A 310 -23.57 -5.89 21.14
N TYR A 311 -23.16 -7.15 21.34
CA TYR A 311 -23.98 -8.31 20.97
C TYR A 311 -24.85 -8.74 22.17
N ASN A 312 -26.16 -8.83 21.95
CA ASN A 312 -27.11 -9.26 22.99
C ASN A 312 -27.02 -10.74 23.34
N GLU A 313 -26.47 -11.57 22.45
CA GLU A 313 -26.30 -12.99 22.68
C GLU A 313 -24.91 -13.49 22.25
N SER A 314 -24.21 -14.13 23.18
CA SER A 314 -22.93 -14.83 22.92
C SER A 314 -23.06 -15.90 21.83
N SER A 315 -24.25 -16.51 21.70
CA SER A 315 -24.57 -17.51 20.66
C SER A 315 -24.55 -16.89 19.25
N TYR A 316 -25.13 -15.69 19.11
CA TYR A 316 -25.17 -14.95 17.86
C TYR A 316 -23.78 -14.40 17.51
N PHE A 317 -23.07 -13.80 18.47
CA PHE A 317 -21.67 -13.41 18.30
C PHE A 317 -20.82 -14.57 17.78
N SER A 318 -20.95 -15.76 18.38
CA SER A 318 -20.20 -16.95 17.97
C SER A 318 -20.51 -17.39 16.52
N LYS A 319 -21.76 -17.25 16.07
CA LYS A 319 -22.15 -17.51 14.67
C LYS A 319 -21.52 -16.49 13.72
N VAL A 320 -21.56 -15.20 14.09
CA VAL A 320 -20.95 -14.11 13.31
C VAL A 320 -19.43 -14.32 13.23
N PHE A 321 -18.76 -14.58 14.36
CA PHE A 321 -17.33 -14.88 14.41
C PHE A 321 -16.97 -16.05 13.49
N LYS A 322 -17.70 -17.17 13.58
CA LYS A 322 -17.47 -18.34 12.71
C LYS A 322 -17.65 -18.04 11.23
N LYS A 323 -18.59 -17.17 10.87
CA LYS A 323 -18.82 -16.73 9.49
C LYS A 323 -17.62 -15.96 8.92
N TYR A 324 -16.99 -15.11 9.72
CA TYR A 324 -15.88 -14.27 9.25
C TYR A 324 -14.51 -14.94 9.41
N GLU A 325 -14.26 -15.68 10.48
CA GLU A 325 -12.96 -16.33 10.74
C GLU A 325 -12.88 -17.79 10.26
N ASN A 326 -13.97 -18.36 9.75
CA ASN A 326 -14.06 -19.79 9.36
C ASN A 326 -13.69 -20.78 10.50
N THR A 327 -13.68 -20.32 11.76
CA THR A 327 -13.38 -21.13 12.95
C THR A 327 -14.26 -20.69 14.12
N THR A 328 -14.48 -21.57 15.09
CA THR A 328 -15.24 -21.19 16.29
C THR A 328 -14.39 -20.33 17.21
N VAL A 329 -15.05 -19.48 18.01
CA VAL A 329 -14.36 -18.66 19.03
C VAL A 329 -13.53 -19.53 19.97
N TYR A 330 -14.09 -20.66 20.42
CA TYR A 330 -13.37 -21.61 21.28
C TYR A 330 -12.09 -22.16 20.62
N LYS A 331 -12.18 -22.57 19.35
CA LYS A 331 -11.00 -23.07 18.62
C LYS A 331 -9.98 -21.95 18.39
N TYR A 332 -10.43 -20.73 18.08
CA TYR A 332 -9.56 -19.57 17.96
C TYR A 332 -8.80 -19.28 19.25
N LYS A 333 -9.49 -19.18 20.40
CA LYS A 333 -8.86 -18.95 21.72
C LYS A 333 -7.85 -20.04 22.10
N LYS A 334 -8.02 -21.27 21.63
CA LYS A 334 -7.08 -22.38 21.87
C LYS A 334 -5.82 -22.32 20.98
N MET A 335 -5.86 -21.52 19.91
CA MET A 335 -4.75 -21.32 18.96
C MET A 335 -3.95 -20.03 19.24
N LEU A 336 -4.42 -19.23 20.20
CA LEU A 336 -3.66 -18.15 20.84
C LEU A 336 -2.74 -18.79 21.88
#